data_AF-A0A3P8TB48-F1
#
_entry.id   AF-A0A3P8TB48-F1
#
_cell.length_a   1.000
_cell.length_b   1.000
_cell.length_c   1.000
_cell.angle_alpha   90.00
_cell.angle_beta   90.00
_cell.angle_gamma   90.00
#
_symmetry.space_group_name_H-M   'P 1'
#
loop_
_entity.id
_entity.type
_entity.pdbx_description
1 polymer ?
#
loop_
_entity_poly.entity_id
_entity_poly.type
_entity_poly.pdbx_seq_one_letter_code
_entity_poly.pdbx_strand_id
1 'polypeptide(L)'
;KITDGGVPSCPPEPQITSQNQPGFPDRVYLLASVIFQNCHREKPAARRLVNYGNKRGLKLPEVKDQKMQQAGYELAFSTLKCNHQLTMGLVAVMLCDFQDRKFLPWECQWEEEFIQEVRDVKNCLFRFKTKLAASLARCRIKRGLLSIECILPESVKKMQERSKSLPLYAWVNTLKSSLDEVQCVLKSAGFSQVKSIGQLEGQTFCQDPHCGDIMVFPAQLKAQLYSTELLSDHKLIIQDKSCSLGPNAVCSLLPEDGDVLMVGSFSGLTVSHTASLVAEKHKSNSNNQPTVYICVSDCTDAQRAELALAVSTMGCRSKHKVDVSMSVLSVFVCFCVIDKRGDKRKEMEAEETPVC
;
A
#
# COMPACT_ATOMS: atom_id res chain seq x y z
N LYS A 1 -12.15 -64.20 -30.49
CA LYS A 1 -11.54 -63.09 -31.25
C LYS A 1 -12.12 -61.80 -30.69
N ILE A 2 -11.40 -61.17 -29.76
CA ILE A 2 -11.81 -59.95 -29.06
C ILE A 2 -11.18 -58.79 -29.84
N THR A 3 -12.02 -57.88 -30.33
CA THR A 3 -11.62 -56.69 -31.09
C THR A 3 -11.30 -55.53 -30.16
N ASP A 4 -10.32 -54.77 -30.63
CA ASP A 4 -9.51 -53.74 -30.00
C ASP A 4 -10.28 -52.56 -29.40
N GLY A 5 -9.89 -52.14 -28.19
CA GLY A 5 -10.43 -50.99 -27.48
C GLY A 5 -9.53 -49.77 -27.70
N GLY A 6 -10.00 -48.81 -28.50
CA GLY A 6 -9.28 -47.56 -28.78
C GLY A 6 -9.12 -46.68 -27.55
N VAL A 7 -7.89 -46.23 -27.32
CA VAL A 7 -7.47 -45.25 -26.31
C VAL A 7 -8.10 -43.88 -26.60
N PRO A 8 -8.65 -43.14 -25.62
CA PRO A 8 -9.11 -41.77 -25.82
C PRO A 8 -7.90 -40.84 -25.99
N SER A 9 -7.82 -40.15 -27.14
CA SER A 9 -6.81 -39.15 -27.45
C SER A 9 -6.88 -37.95 -26.49
N CYS A 10 -5.73 -37.57 -25.92
CA CYS A 10 -5.56 -36.33 -25.14
C CYS A 10 -6.03 -35.09 -25.93
N PRO A 11 -6.62 -34.08 -25.26
CA PRO A 11 -6.94 -32.81 -25.91
C PRO A 11 -5.65 -32.12 -26.41
N PRO A 12 -5.68 -31.43 -27.56
CA PRO A 12 -4.53 -30.69 -28.04
C PRO A 12 -4.16 -29.57 -27.05
N GLU A 13 -2.87 -29.53 -26.71
CA GLU A 13 -2.26 -28.50 -25.87
C GLU A 13 -2.51 -27.11 -26.47
N PRO A 14 -2.96 -26.11 -25.68
CA PRO A 14 -3.25 -24.79 -26.21
C PRO A 14 -1.97 -24.16 -26.75
N GLN A 15 -1.94 -23.89 -28.05
CA GLN A 15 -0.87 -23.14 -28.69
C GLN A 15 -0.86 -21.72 -28.12
N ILE A 16 0.06 -21.47 -27.20
CA ILE A 16 0.36 -20.13 -26.70
C ILE A 16 1.06 -19.38 -27.83
N THR A 17 0.36 -18.49 -28.50
CA THR A 17 0.97 -17.41 -29.27
C THR A 17 1.80 -16.56 -28.30
N SER A 18 3.09 -16.85 -28.20
CA SER A 18 4.03 -16.07 -27.40
C SER A 18 4.27 -14.72 -28.07
N GLN A 19 3.42 -13.73 -27.78
CA GLN A 19 3.78 -12.35 -28.05
C GLN A 19 5.01 -12.02 -27.20
N ASN A 20 6.16 -11.78 -27.85
CA ASN A 20 7.40 -11.36 -27.21
C ASN A 20 7.12 -10.05 -26.45
N GLN A 21 7.07 -10.11 -25.12
CA GLN A 21 6.98 -8.87 -24.34
C GLN A 21 8.35 -8.16 -24.37
N PRO A 22 8.41 -6.90 -24.83
CA PRO A 22 9.65 -6.14 -24.85
C PRO A 22 10.17 -5.91 -23.43
N GLY A 23 11.49 -5.74 -23.30
CA GLY A 23 12.09 -5.37 -22.02
C GLY A 23 11.76 -3.93 -21.61
N PHE A 24 11.96 -3.59 -20.33
CA PHE A 24 11.87 -2.21 -19.87
C PHE A 24 13.10 -1.37 -20.30
N PRO A 25 12.96 -0.04 -20.47
CA PRO A 25 14.10 0.87 -20.65
C PRO A 25 15.08 0.84 -19.47
N ASP A 26 16.36 1.13 -19.73
CA ASP A 26 17.41 1.12 -18.70
C ASP A 26 17.07 2.00 -17.47
N ARG A 27 16.47 3.17 -17.68
CA ARG A 27 16.06 4.08 -16.61
C ARG A 27 15.03 3.46 -15.67
N VAL A 28 14.14 2.61 -16.18
CA VAL A 28 13.13 1.91 -15.38
C VAL A 28 13.79 0.89 -14.45
N TYR A 29 14.79 0.13 -14.94
CA TYR A 29 15.54 -0.79 -14.09
C TYR A 29 16.31 -0.06 -12.98
N LEU A 30 16.94 1.07 -13.32
CA LEU A 30 17.64 1.87 -12.33
C LEU A 30 16.68 2.43 -11.27
N LEU A 31 15.55 3.02 -11.68
CA LEU A 31 14.53 3.50 -10.77
C LEU A 31 14.01 2.38 -9.86
N ALA A 32 13.62 1.25 -10.45
CA ALA A 32 13.13 0.09 -9.72
C ALA A 32 14.16 -0.45 -8.74
N SER A 33 15.46 -0.44 -9.09
CA SER A 33 16.53 -0.89 -8.21
C SER A 33 16.68 -0.03 -6.97
N VAL A 34 16.55 1.30 -7.12
CA VAL A 34 16.63 2.26 -6.02
C VAL A 34 15.39 2.14 -5.12
N ILE A 35 14.19 2.02 -5.72
CA ILE A 35 12.96 1.77 -4.97
C ILE A 35 13.06 0.47 -4.19
N PHE A 36 13.48 -0.62 -4.84
CA PHE A 36 13.68 -1.92 -4.21
C PHE A 36 14.66 -1.82 -3.04
N GLN A 37 15.81 -1.17 -3.19
CA GLN A 37 16.80 -1.00 -2.11
C GLN A 37 16.26 -0.17 -0.94
N ASN A 38 15.54 0.90 -1.23
CA ASN A 38 14.95 1.75 -0.19
C ASN A 38 13.85 1.01 0.60
N CYS A 39 13.12 0.09 -0.06
CA CYS A 39 12.06 -0.70 0.56
C CYS A 39 12.55 -2.04 1.16
N HIS A 40 13.65 -2.59 0.66
CA HIS A 40 14.19 -3.88 1.08
C HIS A 40 14.89 -3.74 2.44
N ARG A 41 14.20 -4.13 3.50
CA ARG A 41 14.77 -4.23 4.84
C ARG A 41 15.74 -5.42 4.89
N GLU A 42 17.04 -5.17 4.98
CA GLU A 42 17.99 -6.20 5.45
C GLU A 42 17.49 -6.71 6.82
N LYS A 43 17.09 -7.98 6.92
CA LYS A 43 16.83 -8.62 8.22
C LYS A 43 18.15 -9.15 8.77
N PRO A 44 18.73 -8.62 9.87
CA PRO A 44 19.73 -9.39 10.60
C PRO A 44 18.99 -10.45 11.43
N ALA A 45 19.41 -11.70 11.25
CA ALA A 45 18.95 -12.83 12.03
C ALA A 45 19.39 -12.68 13.50
N ALA A 46 18.42 -12.80 14.41
CA ALA A 46 18.59 -12.84 15.86
C ALA A 46 19.00 -11.51 16.55
N ARG A 47 18.17 -11.09 17.52
CA ARG A 47 18.40 -10.04 18.52
C ARG A 47 18.35 -8.59 18.05
N ARG A 48 17.16 -8.07 17.75
CA ARG A 48 16.88 -6.64 17.90
C ARG A 48 15.38 -6.43 18.16
N LEU A 49 15.00 -6.27 19.43
CA LEU A 49 13.75 -5.61 19.77
C LEU A 49 13.90 -4.17 19.28
N VAL A 50 13.26 -3.87 18.16
CA VAL A 50 13.17 -2.55 17.53
C VAL A 50 14.49 -2.00 16.99
N ASN A 51 14.57 -1.97 15.66
CA ASN A 51 15.66 -1.37 14.92
C ASN A 51 15.05 -0.28 14.04
N TYR A 52 15.11 0.98 14.48
CA TYR A 52 14.75 2.10 13.62
C TYR A 52 15.77 2.18 12.50
N GLY A 53 15.32 1.90 11.28
CA GLY A 53 16.19 1.74 10.12
C GLY A 53 17.03 3.00 9.91
N ASN A 54 18.35 2.84 9.89
CA ASN A 54 19.21 3.84 9.29
C ASN A 54 18.80 4.00 7.83
N LYS A 55 18.15 5.13 7.50
CA LYS A 55 17.72 5.44 6.13
C LYS A 55 18.95 5.53 5.24
N ARG A 56 19.21 4.47 4.47
CA ARG A 56 20.00 4.53 3.23
C ARG A 56 19.09 5.01 2.08
N GLY A 57 18.34 6.09 2.28
CA GLY A 57 17.40 6.60 1.27
C GLY A 57 18.18 7.15 0.09
N LEU A 58 18.54 6.30 -0.87
CA LEU A 58 19.14 6.71 -2.12
C LEU A 58 18.14 7.62 -2.84
N LYS A 59 18.62 8.76 -3.35
CA LYS A 59 17.78 9.68 -4.12
C LYS A 59 17.21 8.95 -5.33
N LEU A 60 15.90 9.06 -5.52
CA LEU A 60 15.24 8.46 -6.68
C LEU A 60 15.78 9.14 -7.96
N PRO A 61 16.17 8.36 -8.98
CA PRO A 61 16.52 8.92 -10.28
C PRO A 61 15.33 9.69 -10.85
N GLU A 62 15.57 10.88 -11.42
CA GLU A 62 14.51 11.61 -12.11
C GLU A 62 14.01 10.81 -13.32
N VAL A 63 12.70 10.70 -13.49
CA VAL A 63 12.07 10.05 -14.63
C VAL A 63 11.04 11.02 -15.20
N LYS A 64 11.14 11.31 -16.50
CA LYS A 64 10.32 12.33 -17.16
C LYS A 64 8.89 11.87 -17.46
N ASP A 65 8.67 10.56 -17.57
CA ASP A 65 7.39 9.97 -17.96
C ASP A 65 6.73 9.23 -16.79
N GLN A 66 5.46 9.57 -16.53
CA GLN A 66 4.61 8.93 -15.51
C GLN A 66 4.46 7.42 -15.77
N LYS A 67 4.42 6.97 -17.02
CA LYS A 67 4.34 5.54 -17.36
C LYS A 67 5.61 4.79 -16.98
N MET A 68 6.77 5.38 -17.22
CA MET A 68 8.06 4.81 -16.80
C MET A 68 8.19 4.77 -15.28
N GLN A 69 7.69 5.80 -14.60
CA GLN A 69 7.66 5.84 -13.14
C GLN A 69 6.78 4.72 -12.58
N GLN A 70 5.57 4.54 -13.13
CA GLN A 70 4.67 3.45 -12.75
C GLN A 70 5.32 2.09 -12.99
N ALA A 71 5.92 1.86 -14.16
CA ALA A 71 6.63 0.62 -14.46
C ALA A 71 7.79 0.36 -13.47
N GLY A 72 8.52 1.41 -13.06
CA GLY A 72 9.58 1.31 -12.05
C GLY A 72 9.06 0.85 -10.69
N TYR A 73 7.93 1.40 -10.23
CA TYR A 73 7.27 0.96 -9.00
C TYR A 73 6.76 -0.49 -9.12
N GLU A 74 6.02 -0.81 -10.18
CA GLU A 74 5.47 -2.15 -10.40
C GLU A 74 6.56 -3.22 -10.41
N LEU A 75 7.68 -2.94 -11.08
CA LEU A 75 8.81 -3.83 -11.16
C LEU A 75 9.52 -3.98 -9.80
N ALA A 76 9.73 -2.89 -9.07
CA ALA A 76 10.31 -2.94 -7.72
C ALA A 76 9.43 -3.76 -6.76
N PHE A 77 8.11 -3.54 -6.77
CA PHE A 77 7.17 -4.29 -5.93
C PHE A 77 7.10 -5.76 -6.31
N SER A 78 7.13 -6.09 -7.60
CA SER A 78 7.18 -7.48 -8.06
C SER A 78 8.47 -8.16 -7.61
N THR A 79 9.59 -7.43 -7.65
CA THR A 79 10.89 -7.90 -7.13
C THR A 79 10.86 -8.13 -5.62
N LEU A 80 10.20 -7.26 -4.83
CA LEU A 80 10.05 -7.45 -3.37
C LEU A 80 9.27 -8.72 -3.01
N LYS A 81 8.34 -9.17 -3.87
CA LYS A 81 7.61 -10.44 -3.67
C LYS A 81 8.54 -11.64 -3.83
N CYS A 82 9.49 -11.55 -4.75
CA CYS A 82 10.50 -12.57 -4.93
C CYS A 82 11.48 -12.47 -3.76
N ASN A 83 11.35 -13.38 -2.77
CA ASN A 83 12.17 -13.46 -1.55
C ASN A 83 13.65 -13.80 -1.82
N HIS A 84 14.29 -13.08 -2.72
CA HIS A 84 15.70 -13.15 -2.98
C HIS A 84 16.41 -12.33 -1.91
N GLN A 85 17.30 -12.96 -1.15
CA GLN A 85 18.22 -12.31 -0.21
C GLN A 85 19.32 -11.51 -0.95
N LEU A 86 19.04 -11.05 -2.17
CA LEU A 86 20.00 -10.34 -2.99
C LEU A 86 20.11 -8.90 -2.50
N THR A 87 21.27 -8.57 -1.97
CA THR A 87 21.63 -7.20 -1.53
C THR A 87 21.86 -6.25 -2.71
N MET A 88 22.12 -6.79 -3.91
CA MET A 88 22.33 -6.03 -5.13
C MET A 88 20.99 -5.72 -5.82
N GLY A 89 20.40 -4.57 -5.52
CA GLY A 89 19.06 -4.17 -5.99
C GLY A 89 18.88 -4.24 -7.50
N LEU A 90 19.84 -3.75 -8.29
CA LEU A 90 19.75 -3.77 -9.75
C LEU A 90 19.74 -5.20 -10.30
N VAL A 91 20.62 -6.06 -9.77
CA VAL A 91 20.68 -7.48 -10.15
C VAL A 91 19.39 -8.19 -9.75
N ALA A 92 18.87 -7.93 -8.54
CA ALA A 92 17.63 -8.54 -8.06
C ALA A 92 16.44 -8.20 -8.95
N VAL A 93 16.29 -6.91 -9.28
CA VAL A 93 15.21 -6.39 -10.14
C VAL A 93 15.30 -6.98 -11.54
N MET A 94 16.47 -6.93 -12.18
CA MET A 94 16.64 -7.45 -13.54
C MET A 94 16.53 -8.97 -13.60
N LEU A 95 16.96 -9.69 -12.55
CA LEU A 95 16.79 -11.15 -12.47
C LEU A 95 15.32 -11.53 -12.31
N CYS A 96 14.54 -10.79 -11.51
CA CYS A 96 13.10 -11.04 -11.35
C CYS A 96 12.38 -10.84 -12.69
N ASP A 97 12.63 -9.74 -13.38
CA ASP A 97 12.09 -9.52 -14.74
C ASP A 97 12.51 -10.65 -15.70
N PHE A 98 13.81 -11.02 -15.71
CA PHE A 98 14.31 -12.06 -16.61
C PHE A 98 13.64 -13.41 -16.35
N GLN A 99 13.37 -13.73 -15.08
CA GLN A 99 12.68 -14.95 -14.67
C GLN A 99 11.21 -14.92 -15.11
N ASP A 100 10.50 -13.81 -14.89
CA ASP A 100 9.09 -13.65 -15.27
C ASP A 100 8.91 -13.76 -16.79
N ARG A 101 9.91 -13.28 -17.55
CA ARG A 101 10.03 -13.44 -19.00
C ARG A 101 10.54 -14.82 -19.43
N LYS A 102 10.59 -15.81 -18.53
CA LYS A 102 11.05 -17.19 -18.80
C LYS A 102 12.45 -17.24 -19.43
N PHE A 103 13.34 -16.34 -19.01
CA PHE A 103 14.71 -16.19 -19.52
C PHE A 103 14.80 -15.82 -21.02
N LEU A 104 13.77 -15.18 -21.57
CA LEU A 104 13.78 -14.65 -22.94
C LEU A 104 14.64 -13.37 -23.05
N PRO A 105 15.37 -13.18 -24.17
CA PRO A 105 16.19 -11.99 -24.38
C PRO A 105 15.35 -10.70 -24.26
N TRP A 106 15.96 -9.62 -23.75
CA TRP A 106 15.34 -8.29 -23.79
C TRP A 106 15.45 -7.70 -25.19
N GLU A 107 14.37 -7.77 -25.95
CA GLU A 107 14.22 -7.01 -27.20
C GLU A 107 13.99 -5.54 -26.83
N CYS A 108 14.89 -4.67 -27.26
CA CYS A 108 14.79 -3.22 -27.04
C CYS A 108 13.99 -2.60 -28.18
N GLN A 109 12.87 -1.93 -27.84
CA GLN A 109 12.02 -1.22 -28.80
C GLN A 109 12.12 0.30 -28.68
N TRP A 110 12.93 0.82 -27.74
CA TRP A 110 13.00 2.24 -27.42
C TRP A 110 14.33 2.84 -27.87
N GLU A 111 14.31 4.10 -28.32
CA GLU A 111 15.50 4.94 -28.43
C GLU A 111 16.04 5.16 -27.00
N GLU A 112 16.97 4.30 -26.57
CA GLU A 112 17.40 4.19 -25.18
C GLU A 112 18.49 5.21 -24.83
N GLU A 113 18.29 5.91 -23.71
CA GLU A 113 19.38 6.47 -22.92
C GLU A 113 20.25 5.31 -22.42
N PHE A 114 21.54 5.36 -22.71
CA PHE A 114 22.48 4.28 -22.45
C PHE A 114 23.00 4.35 -21.01
N ILE A 115 22.66 3.35 -20.18
CA ILE A 115 23.18 3.24 -18.81
C ILE A 115 24.07 1.99 -18.72
N GLN A 116 25.40 2.21 -18.65
CA GLN A 116 26.41 1.16 -18.74
C GLN A 116 26.19 0.04 -17.71
N GLU A 117 25.88 0.40 -16.46
CA GLU A 117 25.68 -0.57 -15.37
C GLU A 117 24.52 -1.52 -15.65
N VAL A 118 23.43 -1.01 -16.23
CA VAL A 118 22.26 -1.82 -16.61
C VAL A 118 22.63 -2.79 -17.72
N ARG A 119 23.41 -2.34 -18.72
CA ARG A 119 23.87 -3.20 -19.82
C ARG A 119 24.83 -4.29 -19.36
N ASP A 120 25.73 -3.96 -18.44
CA ASP A 120 26.68 -4.93 -17.88
C ASP A 120 25.94 -6.04 -17.12
N VAL A 121 24.95 -5.67 -16.30
CA VAL A 121 24.10 -6.64 -15.60
C VAL A 121 23.28 -7.46 -16.59
N LYS A 122 22.66 -6.84 -17.60
CA LYS A 122 21.91 -7.51 -18.68
C LYS A 122 22.76 -8.56 -19.39
N ASN A 123 23.96 -8.17 -19.83
CA ASN A 123 24.89 -9.05 -20.53
C ASN A 123 25.36 -10.20 -19.64
N CYS A 124 25.64 -9.93 -18.37
CA CYS A 124 26.02 -10.94 -17.40
C CYS A 124 24.89 -11.96 -17.19
N LEU A 125 23.66 -11.51 -16.90
CA LEU A 125 22.50 -12.38 -16.73
C LEU A 125 22.24 -13.23 -17.98
N PHE A 126 22.32 -12.63 -19.16
CA PHE A 126 22.12 -13.33 -20.42
C PHE A 126 23.17 -14.41 -20.68
N ARG A 127 24.45 -14.11 -20.40
CA ARG A 127 25.56 -15.08 -20.51
C ARG A 127 25.32 -16.33 -19.66
N PHE A 128 24.64 -16.19 -18.52
CA PHE A 128 24.37 -17.29 -17.59
C PHE A 128 22.94 -17.86 -17.71
N LYS A 129 22.12 -17.46 -18.69
CA LYS A 129 20.69 -17.83 -18.79
C LYS A 129 20.40 -19.32 -18.58
N THR A 130 21.15 -20.19 -19.25
CA THR A 130 20.94 -21.65 -19.19
C THR A 130 21.28 -22.19 -17.80
N LYS A 131 22.34 -21.66 -17.17
CA LYS A 131 22.75 -22.07 -15.83
C LYS A 131 21.76 -21.57 -14.78
N LEU A 132 21.25 -20.34 -14.93
CA LEU A 132 20.22 -19.77 -14.06
C LEU A 132 18.92 -20.56 -14.15
N ALA A 133 18.40 -20.79 -15.35
CA ALA A 133 17.19 -21.58 -15.59
C ALA A 133 17.31 -23.00 -15.03
N ALA A 134 18.45 -23.67 -15.29
CA ALA A 134 18.72 -25.00 -14.76
C ALA A 134 18.83 -25.02 -13.22
N SER A 135 19.46 -23.99 -12.62
CA SER A 135 19.56 -23.88 -11.16
C SER A 135 18.20 -23.70 -10.51
N LEU A 136 17.35 -22.84 -11.08
CA LEU A 136 15.98 -22.62 -10.61
C LEU A 136 15.13 -23.88 -10.75
N ALA A 137 15.22 -24.58 -11.88
CA ALA A 137 14.53 -25.86 -12.10
C ALA A 137 14.98 -26.94 -11.10
N ARG A 138 16.29 -27.07 -10.85
CA ARG A 138 16.82 -27.98 -9.82
C ARG A 138 16.33 -27.63 -8.42
N CYS A 139 16.29 -26.33 -8.08
CA CYS A 139 15.77 -25.86 -6.80
C CYS A 139 14.28 -26.24 -6.63
N ARG A 140 13.48 -26.02 -7.69
CA ARG A 140 12.06 -26.39 -7.74
C ARG A 140 11.85 -27.90 -7.51
N ILE A 141 12.58 -28.74 -8.24
CA ILE A 141 12.51 -30.21 -8.13
C ILE A 141 12.96 -30.68 -6.74
N LYS A 142 14.09 -30.17 -6.25
CA LYS A 142 14.64 -30.52 -4.92
C LYS A 142 13.65 -30.22 -3.79
N ARG A 143 12.82 -29.17 -3.95
CA ARG A 143 11.79 -28.77 -2.99
C ARG A 143 10.41 -29.39 -3.26
N GLY A 144 10.27 -30.26 -4.27
CA GLY A 144 9.01 -30.90 -4.63
C GLY A 144 7.92 -29.93 -5.13
N LEU A 145 8.30 -28.80 -5.71
CA LEU A 145 7.38 -27.72 -6.06
C LEU A 145 6.78 -27.89 -7.47
N LEU A 146 5.47 -27.71 -7.60
CA LEU A 146 4.75 -27.79 -8.87
C LEU A 146 5.09 -26.62 -9.80
N SER A 147 5.20 -25.40 -9.26
CA SER A 147 5.58 -24.19 -9.99
C SER A 147 6.61 -23.36 -9.22
N ILE A 148 7.18 -22.35 -9.88
CA ILE A 148 8.10 -21.38 -9.27
C ILE A 148 7.37 -20.51 -8.22
N GLU A 149 6.10 -20.20 -8.45
CA GLU A 149 5.26 -19.48 -7.48
C GLU A 149 5.13 -20.23 -6.15
N CYS A 150 5.27 -21.57 -6.19
CA CYS A 150 5.26 -22.38 -4.99
C CYS A 150 6.49 -22.17 -4.09
N ILE A 151 7.53 -21.46 -4.54
CA ILE A 151 8.73 -21.13 -3.75
C ILE A 151 8.39 -20.18 -2.59
N LEU A 152 7.35 -19.36 -2.72
CA LEU A 152 6.92 -18.46 -1.65
C LEU A 152 6.42 -19.23 -0.43
N PRO A 153 6.70 -18.77 0.80
CA PRO A 153 6.11 -19.36 2.00
C PRO A 153 4.58 -19.36 1.95
N GLU A 154 3.96 -20.38 2.53
CA GLU A 154 2.50 -20.54 2.51
C GLU A 154 1.76 -19.37 3.17
N SER A 155 2.37 -18.72 4.17
CA SER A 155 1.84 -17.49 4.77
C SER A 155 1.72 -16.35 3.75
N VAL A 156 2.75 -16.14 2.93
CA VAL A 156 2.79 -15.10 1.90
C VAL A 156 1.77 -15.37 0.81
N LYS A 157 1.60 -16.63 0.39
CA LYS A 157 0.57 -17.00 -0.59
C LYS A 157 -0.84 -16.76 -0.05
N LYS A 158 -1.11 -17.20 1.19
CA LYS A 158 -2.40 -16.96 1.84
C LYS A 158 -2.67 -15.47 2.01
N MET A 159 -1.66 -14.68 2.34
CA MET A 159 -1.77 -13.23 2.41
C MET A 159 -2.12 -12.64 1.03
N GLN A 160 -1.44 -13.07 -0.04
CA GLN A 160 -1.72 -12.61 -1.40
C GLN A 160 -3.13 -12.97 -1.87
N GLU A 161 -3.59 -14.20 -1.62
CA GLU A 161 -4.95 -14.60 -1.95
C GLU A 161 -5.97 -13.80 -1.13
N ARG A 162 -5.72 -13.59 0.17
CA ARG A 162 -6.58 -12.74 1.00
C ARG A 162 -6.62 -11.31 0.49
N SER A 163 -5.48 -10.73 0.12
CA SER A 163 -5.38 -9.36 -0.41
C SER A 163 -6.22 -9.15 -1.67
N LYS A 164 -6.36 -10.17 -2.53
CA LYS A 164 -7.25 -10.09 -3.72
C LYS A 164 -8.73 -10.02 -3.34
N SER A 165 -9.10 -10.56 -2.18
CA SER A 165 -10.48 -10.64 -1.69
C SER A 165 -10.85 -9.59 -0.64
N LEU A 166 -9.89 -8.74 -0.23
CA LEU A 166 -10.16 -7.72 0.78
C LEU A 166 -11.14 -6.68 0.22
N PRO A 167 -12.21 -6.34 0.97
CA PRO A 167 -13.11 -5.28 0.56
C PRO A 167 -12.39 -3.92 0.63
N LEU A 168 -12.91 -2.96 -0.12
CA LEU A 168 -12.49 -1.57 -0.02
C LEU A 168 -13.15 -0.95 1.20
N TYR A 169 -12.33 -0.37 2.07
CA TYR A 169 -12.79 0.48 3.16
C TYR A 169 -12.61 1.93 2.76
N ALA A 170 -13.60 2.75 3.06
CA ALA A 170 -13.50 4.18 2.86
C ALA A 170 -14.23 4.95 3.96
N TRP A 171 -13.55 5.91 4.59
CA TRP A 171 -14.17 6.77 5.59
C TRP A 171 -14.80 8.00 4.94
N VAL A 172 -15.91 8.47 5.53
CA VAL A 172 -16.62 9.67 5.10
C VAL A 172 -15.98 10.90 5.73
N ASN A 173 -15.59 11.86 4.90
CA ASN A 173 -15.04 13.12 5.37
C ASN A 173 -16.15 14.05 5.87
N THR A 174 -16.39 13.99 7.17
CA THR A 174 -17.41 14.78 7.84
C THR A 174 -17.16 16.30 7.81
N LEU A 175 -15.94 16.74 7.43
CA LEU A 175 -15.65 18.15 7.17
C LEU A 175 -16.21 18.66 5.84
N LYS A 176 -16.48 17.75 4.89
CA LYS A 176 -16.92 18.09 3.53
C LYS A 176 -18.32 17.58 3.18
N SER A 177 -18.79 16.53 3.85
CA SER A 177 -20.06 15.88 3.56
C SER A 177 -20.61 15.20 4.81
N SER A 178 -21.82 14.65 4.74
CA SER A 178 -22.38 13.79 5.79
C SER A 178 -22.50 12.34 5.31
N LEU A 179 -22.64 11.41 6.25
CA LEU A 179 -22.89 10.00 5.92
C LEU A 179 -24.16 9.87 5.05
N ASP A 180 -25.21 10.61 5.37
CA ASP A 180 -26.47 10.60 4.63
C ASP A 180 -26.32 11.14 3.21
N GLU A 181 -25.56 12.22 3.01
CA GLU A 181 -25.30 12.78 1.68
C GLU A 181 -24.52 11.77 0.82
N VAL A 182 -23.46 11.19 1.37
CA VAL A 182 -22.67 10.15 0.68
C VAL A 182 -23.54 8.95 0.30
N GLN A 183 -24.38 8.47 1.23
CA GLN A 183 -25.31 7.37 0.95
C GLN A 183 -26.34 7.73 -0.12
N CYS A 184 -26.85 8.97 -0.13
CA CYS A 184 -27.77 9.45 -1.16
C CYS A 184 -27.10 9.48 -2.54
N VAL A 185 -25.86 9.96 -2.64
CA VAL A 185 -25.09 9.98 -3.89
C VAL A 185 -24.85 8.57 -4.40
N LEU A 186 -24.43 7.66 -3.53
CA LEU A 186 -24.21 6.25 -3.89
C LEU A 186 -25.50 5.59 -4.40
N LYS A 187 -26.63 5.78 -3.72
CA LYS A 187 -27.94 5.26 -4.15
C LYS A 187 -28.37 5.83 -5.50
N SER A 188 -28.17 7.14 -5.71
CA SER A 188 -28.48 7.80 -6.98
C SER A 188 -27.58 7.30 -8.13
N ALA A 189 -26.35 6.88 -7.82
CA ALA A 189 -25.44 6.24 -8.77
C ALA A 189 -25.72 4.74 -9.01
N GLY A 190 -26.81 4.20 -8.45
CA GLY A 190 -27.24 2.81 -8.65
C GLY A 190 -26.68 1.81 -7.65
N PHE A 191 -25.96 2.26 -6.61
CA PHE A 191 -25.48 1.36 -5.57
C PHE A 191 -26.59 0.98 -4.58
N SER A 192 -26.61 -0.28 -4.15
CA SER A 192 -27.57 -0.77 -3.16
C SER A 192 -26.92 -1.01 -1.79
N GLN A 193 -27.59 -0.58 -0.72
CA GLN A 193 -27.09 -0.78 0.64
C GLN A 193 -27.48 -2.17 1.16
N VAL A 194 -26.50 -2.93 1.65
CA VAL A 194 -26.69 -4.24 2.30
C VAL A 194 -26.41 -4.15 3.80
N LYS A 195 -26.80 -5.18 4.56
CA LYS A 195 -26.73 -5.15 6.03
C LYS A 195 -25.36 -5.50 6.59
N SER A 196 -24.55 -6.24 5.84
CA SER A 196 -23.27 -6.75 6.34
C SER A 196 -22.26 -6.97 5.23
N ILE A 197 -20.99 -7.04 5.61
CA ILE A 197 -19.86 -7.29 4.72
C ILE A 197 -20.02 -8.62 3.96
N GLY A 198 -20.61 -9.65 4.57
CA GLY A 198 -20.83 -10.95 3.94
C GLY A 198 -21.88 -10.95 2.82
N GLN A 199 -22.63 -9.85 2.65
CA GLN A 199 -23.62 -9.66 1.58
C GLN A 199 -23.10 -8.73 0.48
N LEU A 200 -21.83 -8.29 0.56
CA LEU A 200 -21.25 -7.43 -0.46
C LEU A 200 -21.00 -8.22 -1.74
N GLU A 201 -21.77 -7.90 -2.76
CA GLU A 201 -21.66 -8.45 -4.11
C GLU A 201 -22.09 -7.38 -5.12
N GLY A 202 -21.55 -7.44 -6.35
CA GLY A 202 -21.92 -6.52 -7.42
C GLY A 202 -21.76 -5.06 -6.99
N GLN A 203 -22.77 -4.22 -7.28
CA GLN A 203 -22.76 -2.79 -6.96
C GLN A 203 -23.45 -2.52 -5.61
N THR A 204 -22.89 -3.06 -4.54
CA THR A 204 -23.41 -2.89 -3.17
C THR A 204 -22.42 -2.23 -2.23
N PHE A 205 -22.93 -1.70 -1.12
CA PHE A 205 -22.13 -1.18 -0.01
C PHE A 205 -22.78 -1.45 1.33
N CYS A 206 -22.01 -1.44 2.40
CA CYS A 206 -22.53 -1.41 3.76
C CYS A 206 -21.70 -0.48 4.63
N GLN A 207 -22.19 -0.17 5.83
CA GLN A 207 -21.44 0.56 6.84
C GLN A 207 -20.62 -0.43 7.67
N ASP A 208 -19.45 -0.01 8.15
CA ASP A 208 -18.65 -0.85 9.04
C ASP A 208 -19.31 -0.97 10.43
N PRO A 209 -19.35 -2.16 11.04
CA PRO A 209 -19.98 -2.34 12.34
C PRO A 209 -19.20 -1.71 13.51
N HIS A 210 -17.90 -1.45 13.35
CA HIS A 210 -17.04 -0.95 14.43
C HIS A 210 -16.71 0.54 14.30
N CYS A 211 -16.73 1.07 13.07
CA CYS A 211 -16.41 2.47 12.78
C CYS A 211 -17.55 3.11 12.02
N GLY A 212 -18.33 3.96 12.70
CA GLY A 212 -19.59 4.50 12.18
C GLY A 212 -19.43 5.42 10.96
N ASP A 213 -18.25 5.93 10.70
CA ASP A 213 -17.98 6.80 9.55
C ASP A 213 -17.42 6.04 8.35
N ILE A 214 -17.23 4.71 8.45
CA ILE A 214 -16.63 3.89 7.40
C ILE A 214 -17.71 3.18 6.58
N MET A 215 -17.52 3.24 5.26
CA MET A 215 -18.27 2.53 4.24
C MET A 215 -17.39 1.42 3.65
N VAL A 216 -18.02 0.28 3.34
CA VAL A 216 -17.35 -0.94 2.87
C VAL A 216 -17.94 -1.35 1.53
N PHE A 217 -17.07 -1.65 0.57
CA PHE A 217 -17.43 -1.98 -0.82
C PHE A 217 -16.67 -3.23 -1.29
N PRO A 218 -17.19 -3.99 -2.28
CA PRO A 218 -16.40 -4.98 -3.00
C PRO A 218 -15.13 -4.38 -3.63
N ALA A 219 -14.05 -5.17 -3.67
CA ALA A 219 -12.72 -4.78 -4.20
C ALA A 219 -12.77 -4.16 -5.61
N GLN A 220 -13.69 -4.66 -6.44
CA GLN A 220 -13.79 -4.33 -7.86
C GLN A 220 -14.48 -2.98 -8.12
N LEU A 221 -15.15 -2.39 -7.12
CA LEU A 221 -15.92 -1.15 -7.31
C LEU A 221 -15.08 0.13 -7.29
N LYS A 222 -13.77 0.03 -7.06
CA LYS A 222 -12.88 1.21 -7.00
C LYS A 222 -13.05 2.13 -8.21
N ALA A 223 -13.11 1.57 -9.42
CA ALA A 223 -13.26 2.35 -10.65
C ALA A 223 -14.63 3.05 -10.74
N GLN A 224 -15.71 2.36 -10.31
CA GLN A 224 -17.06 2.94 -10.30
C GLN A 224 -17.22 4.03 -9.25
N LEU A 225 -16.49 3.94 -8.11
CA LEU A 225 -16.50 5.01 -7.12
C LEU A 225 -15.92 6.32 -7.66
N TYR A 226 -14.95 6.26 -8.58
CA TYR A 226 -14.43 7.48 -9.23
C TYR A 226 -15.48 8.20 -10.08
N SER A 227 -16.46 7.50 -10.66
CA SER A 227 -17.53 8.15 -11.44
C SER A 227 -18.58 8.86 -10.59
N THR A 228 -18.54 8.70 -9.27
CA THR A 228 -19.48 9.36 -8.33
C THR A 228 -19.02 10.72 -7.84
N GLU A 229 -17.82 11.17 -8.23
CA GLU A 229 -17.15 12.39 -7.76
C GLU A 229 -16.82 12.43 -6.25
N LEU A 230 -17.34 11.50 -5.45
CA LEU A 230 -17.10 11.41 -4.01
C LEU A 230 -15.61 11.31 -3.64
N LEU A 231 -14.83 10.60 -4.46
CA LEU A 231 -13.38 10.44 -4.26
C LEU A 231 -12.60 11.69 -4.69
N SER A 232 -12.93 12.29 -5.84
CA SER A 232 -12.25 13.48 -6.36
C SER A 232 -12.52 14.71 -5.50
N ASP A 233 -13.71 14.81 -4.92
CA ASP A 233 -14.09 15.91 -4.03
C ASP A 233 -13.55 15.71 -2.60
N HIS A 234 -12.93 14.56 -2.33
CA HIS A 234 -12.49 14.13 -1.02
C HIS A 234 -13.63 14.07 0.03
N LYS A 235 -14.85 13.71 -0.41
CA LYS A 235 -15.99 13.42 0.47
C LYS A 235 -15.91 11.98 1.00
N LEU A 236 -15.33 11.07 0.23
CA LEU A 236 -15.10 9.67 0.57
C LEU A 236 -13.62 9.34 0.32
N ILE A 237 -12.96 8.67 1.26
CA ILE A 237 -11.52 8.38 1.19
C ILE A 237 -11.27 6.91 1.39
N ILE A 238 -10.75 6.26 0.35
CA ILE A 238 -10.34 4.86 0.42
C ILE A 238 -9.06 4.77 1.25
N GLN A 239 -9.12 4.04 2.36
CA GLN A 239 -7.99 3.79 3.24
C GLN A 239 -8.16 2.41 3.89
N ASP A 240 -7.06 1.75 4.22
CA ASP A 240 -7.13 0.47 4.93
C ASP A 240 -7.84 0.64 6.28
N LYS A 241 -8.68 -0.35 6.66
CA LYS A 241 -9.46 -0.31 7.91
C LYS A 241 -8.57 -0.09 9.13
N SER A 242 -7.37 -0.65 9.16
CA SER A 242 -6.44 -0.51 10.29
C SER A 242 -6.09 0.96 10.58
N CYS A 243 -5.95 1.79 9.54
CA CYS A 243 -5.68 3.22 9.67
C CYS A 243 -6.82 4.00 10.33
N SER A 244 -8.03 3.45 10.32
CA SER A 244 -9.23 4.10 10.86
C SER A 244 -9.60 3.67 12.27
N LEU A 245 -8.98 2.59 12.78
CA LEU A 245 -9.22 2.10 14.15
C LEU A 245 -8.71 3.08 15.21
N GLY A 246 -7.48 3.58 15.05
CA GLY A 246 -6.89 4.58 15.95
C GLY A 246 -7.72 5.85 16.06
N PRO A 247 -8.04 6.53 14.95
CA PRO A 247 -8.90 7.72 14.93
C PRO A 247 -10.26 7.50 15.62
N ASN A 248 -10.95 6.38 15.32
CA ASN A 248 -12.25 6.06 15.93
C ASN A 248 -12.15 5.78 17.43
N ALA A 249 -11.13 5.03 17.86
CA ALA A 249 -10.91 4.72 19.28
C ALA A 249 -10.64 5.99 20.10
N VAL A 250 -9.79 6.87 19.57
CA VAL A 250 -9.44 8.14 20.22
C VAL A 250 -10.64 9.07 20.30
N CYS A 251 -11.35 9.24 19.19
CA CYS A 251 -12.55 10.07 19.17
C CYS A 251 -13.60 9.57 20.16
N SER A 252 -13.78 8.25 20.29
CA SER A 252 -14.70 7.65 21.26
C SER A 252 -14.33 7.99 22.71
N LEU A 253 -13.03 8.03 23.03
CA LEU A 253 -12.51 8.32 24.37
C LEU A 253 -12.28 9.80 24.66
N LEU A 254 -12.41 10.68 23.66
CA LEU A 254 -12.11 12.11 23.79
C LEU A 254 -13.12 12.82 24.71
N PRO A 255 -12.66 13.50 25.79
CA PRO A 255 -13.51 14.37 26.61
C PRO A 255 -14.01 15.62 25.84
N GLU A 256 -15.04 16.29 26.34
CA GLU A 256 -15.64 17.47 25.67
C GLU A 256 -14.66 18.62 25.38
N ASP A 257 -13.62 18.77 26.20
CA ASP A 257 -12.57 19.80 26.08
C ASP A 257 -11.17 19.22 25.80
N GLY A 258 -11.08 17.93 25.44
CA GLY A 258 -9.80 17.24 25.28
C GLY A 258 -9.16 17.50 23.91
N ASP A 259 -7.85 17.75 23.90
CA ASP A 259 -7.07 17.81 22.66
C ASP A 259 -6.46 16.43 22.34
N VAL A 260 -6.13 16.21 21.05
CA VAL A 260 -5.50 14.98 20.58
C VAL A 260 -4.06 15.28 20.16
N LEU A 261 -3.10 14.51 20.66
CA LEU A 261 -1.73 14.51 20.15
C LEU A 261 -1.45 13.16 19.47
N MET A 262 -1.11 13.24 18.19
CA MET A 262 -0.64 12.13 17.38
C MET A 262 0.89 12.15 17.36
N VAL A 263 1.54 11.14 17.93
CA VAL A 263 3.01 11.00 17.92
C VAL A 263 3.39 9.80 17.07
N GLY A 264 4.23 10.02 16.05
CA GLY A 264 4.71 8.97 15.15
C GLY A 264 4.66 9.36 13.69
N SER A 265 4.66 8.35 12.82
CA SER A 265 4.58 8.52 11.36
C SER A 265 3.16 8.23 10.88
N PHE A 266 2.45 9.27 10.46
CA PHE A 266 1.07 9.16 9.97
C PHE A 266 0.94 9.73 8.57
N SER A 267 0.05 9.14 7.78
CA SER A 267 -0.36 9.73 6.50
C SER A 267 -1.23 10.97 6.75
N GLY A 268 -1.20 11.93 5.82
CA GLY A 268 -2.12 13.08 5.88
C GLY A 268 -3.59 12.67 5.91
N LEU A 269 -3.93 11.52 5.30
CA LEU A 269 -5.28 10.97 5.33
C LEU A 269 -5.69 10.53 6.75
N THR A 270 -4.83 9.82 7.47
CA THR A 270 -5.11 9.37 8.85
C THR A 270 -5.26 10.55 9.81
N VAL A 271 -4.42 11.56 9.62
CA VAL A 271 -4.49 12.82 10.35
C VAL A 271 -5.81 13.52 10.09
N SER A 272 -6.17 13.69 8.82
CA SER A 272 -7.43 14.31 8.43
C SER A 272 -8.64 13.53 8.90
N HIS A 273 -8.56 12.20 8.89
CA HIS A 273 -9.60 11.33 9.43
C HIS A 273 -9.83 11.60 10.92
N THR A 274 -8.74 11.67 11.70
CA THR A 274 -8.79 12.03 13.12
C THR A 274 -9.42 13.42 13.32
N ALA A 275 -8.94 14.42 12.58
CA ALA A 275 -9.47 15.78 12.67
C ALA A 275 -10.96 15.86 12.29
N SER A 276 -11.39 15.08 11.29
CA SER A 276 -12.79 15.00 10.85
C SER A 276 -13.70 14.44 11.95
N LEU A 277 -13.29 13.33 12.58
CA LEU A 277 -14.04 12.72 13.67
C LEU A 277 -14.11 13.64 14.91
N VAL A 278 -12.99 14.26 15.27
CA VAL A 278 -12.92 15.23 16.37
C VAL A 278 -13.82 16.43 16.09
N ALA A 279 -13.81 16.97 14.87
CA ALA A 279 -14.72 18.06 14.51
C ALA A 279 -16.20 17.65 14.57
N GLU A 280 -16.53 16.44 14.09
CA GLU A 280 -17.90 15.92 14.10
C GLU A 280 -18.47 15.83 15.52
N LYS A 281 -17.71 15.22 16.43
CA LYS A 281 -18.15 14.98 17.81
C LYS A 281 -18.46 16.29 18.56
N HIS A 282 -17.81 17.39 18.20
CA HIS A 282 -17.93 18.68 18.89
C HIS A 282 -18.71 19.73 18.09
N LYS A 283 -19.45 19.34 17.04
CA LYS A 283 -20.31 20.26 16.25
C LYS A 283 -21.32 21.04 17.11
N SER A 284 -21.69 20.54 18.28
CA SER A 284 -22.71 21.12 19.17
C SER A 284 -22.18 22.09 20.24
N ASN A 285 -20.87 22.15 20.52
CA ASN A 285 -20.29 22.96 21.60
C ASN A 285 -19.44 24.12 21.05
N SER A 286 -19.97 25.35 21.12
CA SER A 286 -19.39 26.55 20.48
C SER A 286 -18.18 27.18 21.20
N ASN A 287 -17.91 26.79 22.44
CA ASN A 287 -16.96 27.53 23.29
C ASN A 287 -15.55 26.95 23.32
N ASN A 288 -15.34 25.71 22.88
CA ASN A 288 -14.03 25.07 22.81
C ASN A 288 -13.98 24.08 21.63
N GLN A 289 -13.20 24.38 20.60
CA GLN A 289 -12.91 23.42 19.54
C GLN A 289 -11.66 22.61 19.90
N PRO A 290 -11.78 21.27 20.00
CA PRO A 290 -10.63 20.42 20.25
C PRO A 290 -9.64 20.45 19.07
N THR A 291 -8.37 20.39 19.42
CA THR A 291 -7.25 20.55 18.50
C THR A 291 -6.50 19.23 18.33
N VAL A 292 -6.12 18.93 17.08
CA VAL A 292 -5.28 17.76 16.75
C VAL A 292 -3.85 18.24 16.50
N TYR A 293 -2.94 17.87 17.39
CA TYR A 293 -1.51 18.11 17.30
C TYR A 293 -0.80 16.90 16.68
N ILE A 294 0.27 17.14 15.92
CA ILE A 294 1.02 16.05 15.27
C ILE A 294 2.49 16.24 15.53
N CYS A 295 3.10 15.30 16.23
CA CYS A 295 4.54 15.22 16.39
C CYS A 295 5.10 14.16 15.45
N VAL A 296 5.76 14.60 14.38
CA VAL A 296 6.45 13.72 13.43
C VAL A 296 7.94 13.72 13.74
N SER A 297 8.52 12.55 14.00
CA SER A 297 9.97 12.38 14.10
C SER A 297 10.58 12.16 12.71
N ASP A 298 11.82 12.63 12.50
CA ASP A 298 12.63 12.32 11.32
C ASP A 298 11.98 12.66 9.95
N CYS A 299 11.20 13.74 9.88
CA CYS A 299 10.64 14.28 8.63
C CYS A 299 11.48 15.45 8.09
N THR A 300 11.76 15.43 6.79
CA THR A 300 12.34 16.59 6.08
C THR A 300 11.31 17.72 5.92
N ASP A 301 11.76 18.95 5.67
CA ASP A 301 10.86 20.08 5.40
C ASP A 301 9.92 19.83 4.22
N ALA A 302 10.41 19.14 3.18
CA ALA A 302 9.60 18.72 2.04
C ALA A 302 8.46 17.78 2.46
N GLN A 303 8.76 16.76 3.29
CA GLN A 303 7.75 15.84 3.80
C GLN A 303 6.73 16.53 4.72
N ARG A 304 7.19 17.52 5.49
CA ARG A 304 6.31 18.35 6.33
C ARG A 304 5.36 19.18 5.47
N ALA A 305 5.87 19.80 4.41
CA ALA A 305 5.07 20.57 3.46
C ALA A 305 4.05 19.69 2.73
N GLU A 306 4.45 18.48 2.32
CA GLU A 306 3.57 17.49 1.70
C GLU A 306 2.44 17.06 2.66
N LEU A 307 2.79 16.77 3.93
CA LEU A 307 1.80 16.43 4.95
C LEU A 307 0.81 17.57 5.18
N ALA A 308 1.31 18.81 5.34
CA ALA A 308 0.48 19.99 5.51
C ALA A 308 -0.43 20.23 4.31
N LEU A 309 0.08 20.04 3.09
CA LEU A 309 -0.70 20.13 1.86
C LEU A 309 -1.81 19.07 1.82
N ALA A 310 -1.49 17.81 2.10
CA ALA A 310 -2.47 16.72 2.13
C ALA A 310 -3.60 17.03 3.13
N VAL A 311 -3.26 17.45 4.34
CA VAL A 311 -4.24 17.80 5.39
C VAL A 311 -5.11 18.99 4.96
N SER A 312 -4.52 20.01 4.34
CA SER A 312 -5.25 21.17 3.81
C SER A 312 -6.23 20.79 2.70
N THR A 313 -5.81 19.94 1.76
CA THR A 313 -6.64 19.42 0.65
C THR A 313 -7.88 18.69 1.17
N MET A 314 -7.76 18.00 2.30
CA MET A 314 -8.85 17.31 2.98
C MET A 314 -9.85 18.26 3.67
N GLY A 315 -9.60 19.57 3.71
CA GLY A 315 -10.48 20.58 4.30
C GLY A 315 -10.18 20.89 5.76
N CYS A 316 -9.09 20.36 6.32
CA CYS A 316 -8.66 20.70 7.67
C CYS A 316 -8.09 22.12 7.68
N ARG A 317 -8.82 23.08 8.26
CA ARG A 317 -8.38 24.48 8.37
C ARG A 317 -7.47 24.70 9.58
N SER A 318 -6.52 25.63 9.49
CA SER A 318 -5.58 26.06 10.55
C SER A 318 -6.21 26.58 11.86
N LYS A 319 -7.54 26.73 11.93
CA LYS A 319 -8.27 26.91 13.19
C LYS A 319 -8.36 25.63 14.03
N HIS A 320 -8.20 24.47 13.37
CA HIS A 320 -7.90 23.17 13.94
C HIS A 320 -6.37 23.10 13.90
N LYS A 321 -5.71 23.66 14.92
CA LYS A 321 -4.26 23.89 14.90
C LYS A 321 -3.50 22.56 14.90
N VAL A 322 -3.17 22.07 13.72
CA VAL A 322 -2.10 21.09 13.56
C VAL A 322 -0.78 21.82 13.79
N ASP A 323 -0.36 21.87 15.05
CA ASP A 323 0.98 22.34 15.40
C ASP A 323 1.95 21.15 15.36
N VAL A 324 3.02 21.32 14.59
CA VAL A 324 4.06 20.30 14.43
C VAL A 324 5.26 20.70 15.27
N SER A 325 5.11 20.51 16.58
CA SER A 325 6.15 20.79 17.57
C SER A 325 7.08 19.59 17.76
N MET A 326 8.37 19.88 17.90
CA MET A 326 9.45 18.91 18.04
C MET A 326 9.75 18.69 19.52
N SER A 327 9.54 17.49 20.02
CA SER A 327 10.17 17.04 21.26
C SER A 327 10.47 15.55 21.21
N VAL A 328 11.66 15.18 21.69
CA VAL A 328 12.19 13.82 21.68
C VAL A 328 11.40 12.99 22.69
N LEU A 329 10.38 12.27 22.23
CA LEU A 329 9.79 11.17 22.97
C LEU A 329 9.83 9.91 22.11
N SER A 330 10.26 8.84 22.76
CA SER A 330 10.56 7.54 22.19
C SER A 330 9.41 7.00 21.35
N VAL A 331 9.78 6.42 20.22
CA VAL A 331 8.90 6.02 19.11
C VAL A 331 7.94 4.89 19.54
N PHE A 332 6.67 5.27 19.66
CA PHE A 332 5.48 4.43 19.52
C PHE A 332 4.52 5.20 18.61
N VAL A 333 3.76 4.50 17.75
CA VAL A 333 2.58 5.11 17.10
C VAL A 333 1.55 5.24 18.21
N CYS A 334 1.44 6.45 18.74
CA CYS A 334 0.65 6.69 19.92
C CYS A 334 -0.35 7.80 19.66
N PHE A 335 -1.59 7.51 20.01
CA PHE A 335 -2.59 8.54 20.17
C PHE A 335 -2.70 8.87 21.65
N CYS A 336 -2.39 10.11 21.99
CA CYS A 336 -2.49 10.63 23.34
C CYS A 336 -3.64 11.62 23.45
N VAL A 337 -4.48 11.45 24.46
CA VAL A 337 -5.45 12.49 24.86
C VAL A 337 -4.79 13.39 25.87
N ILE A 338 -4.73 14.69 25.58
CA ILE A 338 -4.02 15.69 26.39
C ILE A 338 -5.01 16.74 26.91
N ASP A 339 -4.81 17.16 28.16
CA ASP A 339 -5.49 18.33 28.72
C ASP A 339 -4.86 19.65 28.22
N LYS A 340 -5.56 20.77 28.33
CA LYS A 340 -5.02 22.10 28.00
C LYS A 340 -3.78 22.52 28.82
N ARG A 341 -3.47 21.79 29.88
CA ARG A 341 -2.24 21.94 30.69
C ARG A 341 -1.05 21.12 30.19
N GLY A 342 -1.22 20.32 29.13
CA GLY A 342 -0.17 19.45 28.60
C GLY A 342 -0.03 18.10 29.32
N ASP A 343 -0.82 17.84 30.36
CA ASP A 343 -0.78 16.58 31.10
C ASP A 343 -1.45 15.45 30.32
N LYS A 344 -0.73 14.33 30.16
CA LYS A 344 -1.25 13.08 29.58
C LYS A 344 -2.35 12.53 30.48
N ARG A 345 -3.57 12.33 29.94
CA ARG A 345 -4.66 11.67 30.70
C ARG A 345 -4.81 10.19 30.37
N LYS A 346 -4.64 9.80 29.11
CA LYS A 346 -4.68 8.41 28.62
C LYS A 346 -3.77 8.25 27.40
N GLU A 347 -3.04 7.15 27.38
CA GLU A 347 -2.10 6.76 26.33
C GLU A 347 -2.61 5.48 25.68
N MET A 348 -2.75 5.46 24.35
CA MET A 348 -3.13 4.27 23.59
C MET A 348 -2.06 3.99 22.55
N GLU A 349 -1.32 2.91 22.77
CA GLU A 349 -0.37 2.39 21.79
C GLU A 349 -1.16 1.64 20.71
N ALA A 350 -1.09 2.15 19.48
CA ALA A 350 -1.49 1.36 18.32
C ALA A 350 -0.28 0.49 17.97
N GLU A 351 -0.30 -0.76 18.42
CA GLU A 351 0.58 -1.77 17.84
C GLU A 351 0.09 -1.96 16.40
N GLU A 352 0.75 -1.31 15.42
CA GLU A 352 0.78 -1.83 14.07
C GLU A 352 1.45 -3.20 14.18
N THR A 353 0.65 -4.22 14.51
CA THR A 353 1.08 -5.59 14.28
C THR A 353 1.45 -5.64 12.82
N PRO A 354 2.72 -5.95 12.47
CA PRO A 354 3.03 -6.27 11.09
C PRO A 354 2.11 -7.43 10.77
N VAL A 355 1.13 -7.20 9.89
CA VAL A 355 0.33 -8.29 9.32
C VAL A 355 1.35 -9.22 8.67
N CYS A 356 1.63 -10.32 9.36
CA CYS A 356 2.69 -11.28 9.03
C CYS A 356 2.32 -12.20 7.88
#